data_AF-A0A920T2R6-F1
#
_entry.id   AF-A0A920T2R6-F1
#
_cell.length_a   1.000
_cell.length_b   1.000
_cell.length_c   1.000
_cell.angle_alpha   90.00
_cell.angle_beta   90.00
_cell.angle_gamma   90.00
#
_symmetry.space_group_name_H-M   'P 1'
#
loop_
_entity.id
_entity.type
_entity.pdbx_description
1 polymer ?
#
loop_
_entity_poly.entity_id
_entity_poly.type
_entity_poly.pdbx_seq_one_letter_code
_entity_poly.pdbx_strand_id
1 'polypeptide(L)'
;MIVRAYSGIYKFKLLHYLFLFLTLLTGQTGTWIELPNAPVVTRFNDIQFLNENLGWAVKGLGGQIYHTPDGGDSWELQFEQSETHFRSVGFFDELNGLGW
;
A
#
# COMPACT_ATOMS: atom_id res chain seq x y z
N MET A 1 -51.26 34.78 -8.13
CA MET A 1 -50.11 34.09 -8.76
C MET A 1 -48.96 34.13 -7.76
N ILE A 2 -48.52 32.96 -7.29
CA ILE A 2 -47.17 32.57 -6.83
C ILE A 2 -47.40 31.33 -5.96
N VAL A 3 -47.23 30.15 -6.57
CA VAL A 3 -46.84 28.95 -5.84
C VAL A 3 -45.89 28.20 -6.77
N ARG A 4 -44.77 27.73 -6.21
CA ARG A 4 -43.81 26.71 -6.70
C ARG A 4 -42.41 27.24 -7.04
N ALA A 5 -41.55 27.22 -6.03
CA ALA A 5 -40.11 27.03 -6.21
C ALA A 5 -39.44 26.20 -5.08
N TYR A 6 -40.15 25.86 -4.00
CA TYR A 6 -39.52 25.28 -2.81
C TYR A 6 -39.22 23.77 -2.89
N SER A 7 -39.93 22.99 -3.73
CA SER A 7 -39.79 21.53 -3.74
C SER A 7 -38.47 21.01 -4.35
N GLY A 8 -37.79 21.82 -5.17
CA GLY A 8 -36.53 21.43 -5.80
C GLY A 8 -35.36 21.43 -4.81
N ILE A 9 -35.28 22.45 -3.95
CA ILE A 9 -34.15 22.69 -3.06
C ILE A 9 -34.00 21.56 -2.02
N TYR A 10 -35.11 21.08 -1.44
CA TYR A 10 -35.07 19.98 -0.47
C TYR A 10 -34.69 18.64 -1.13
N LYS A 11 -35.09 18.40 -2.38
CA LYS A 11 -34.69 17.20 -3.14
C LYS A 11 -33.18 17.17 -3.40
N PHE A 12 -32.59 18.32 -3.76
CA PHE A 12 -31.14 18.43 -3.93
C PHE A 12 -30.36 18.24 -2.62
N LYS A 13 -30.83 18.81 -1.51
CA LYS A 13 -30.21 18.60 -0.19
C LYS A 13 -30.33 17.13 0.27
N LEU A 14 -31.50 16.52 0.11
CA LEU A 14 -31.72 15.11 0.47
C LEU A 14 -30.84 14.18 -0.36
N LEU A 15 -30.72 14.43 -1.67
CA LEU A 15 -29.84 13.66 -2.55
C LEU A 15 -28.37 13.81 -2.15
N HIS A 16 -27.95 15.01 -1.74
CA HIS A 16 -26.59 15.27 -1.27
C HIS A 16 -26.29 14.58 0.07
N TYR A 17 -27.20 14.65 1.04
CA TYR A 17 -27.05 13.93 2.32
C TYR A 17 -27.10 12.42 2.14
N LEU A 18 -27.92 11.91 1.23
CA LEU A 18 -27.97 10.50 0.88
C LEU A 18 -26.65 10.04 0.23
N PHE A 19 -26.06 10.86 -0.64
CA PHE A 19 -24.76 10.59 -1.25
C PHE A 19 -23.63 10.54 -0.20
N LEU A 20 -23.58 11.52 0.71
CA LEU A 20 -22.61 11.52 1.82
C LEU A 20 -22.82 10.33 2.77
N PHE A 21 -24.06 9.91 3.01
CA PHE A 21 -24.37 8.74 3.81
C PHE A 21 -23.96 7.43 3.11
N LEU A 22 -24.12 7.34 1.79
CA LEU A 22 -23.70 6.18 1.00
C LEU A 22 -22.16 6.01 0.99
N THR A 23 -21.39 7.10 0.97
CA THR A 23 -19.92 7.03 1.11
C THR A 23 -19.46 6.55 2.48
N LEU A 24 -20.30 6.72 3.52
CA LEU A 24 -20.01 6.21 4.87
C LEU A 24 -20.35 4.71 5.02
N LEU A 25 -21.11 4.13 4.10
CA LEU A 25 -21.49 2.72 4.09
C LEU A 25 -20.52 1.83 3.30
N THR A 26 -19.67 2.41 2.45
CA THR A 26 -18.56 1.69 1.84
C THR A 26 -17.44 1.53 2.86
N GLY A 27 -17.66 0.66 3.85
CA GLY A 27 -16.56 0.17 4.68
C GLY A 27 -15.52 -0.47 3.76
N GLN A 28 -14.27 0.02 3.80
CA GLN A 28 -13.19 -0.54 3.03
C GLN A 28 -12.86 -1.92 3.60
N THR A 29 -13.48 -2.97 3.07
CA THR A 29 -13.09 -4.34 3.37
C THR A 29 -11.84 -4.64 2.54
N GLY A 30 -10.67 -4.52 3.17
CA GLY A 30 -9.43 -5.00 2.57
C GLY A 30 -9.54 -6.50 2.30
N THR A 31 -9.33 -6.91 1.05
CA THR A 31 -9.20 -8.33 0.68
C THR A 31 -7.72 -8.62 0.51
N TRP A 32 -7.26 -9.75 1.03
CA TRP A 32 -5.91 -10.22 0.76
C TRP A 32 -5.80 -10.64 -0.71
N ILE A 33 -4.90 -9.97 -1.45
CA ILE A 33 -4.58 -10.30 -2.83
C ILE A 33 -3.14 -10.80 -2.90
N GLU A 34 -2.89 -11.81 -3.73
CA GLU A 34 -1.52 -12.17 -4.10
C GLU A 34 -0.99 -11.13 -5.08
N LEU A 35 0.21 -10.60 -4.81
CA LEU A 35 0.87 -9.66 -5.70
C LEU A 35 1.52 -10.45 -6.84
N PRO A 36 1.10 -10.25 -8.10
CA PRO A 36 1.52 -11.10 -9.23
C PRO A 36 3.02 -10.97 -9.55
N ASN A 37 3.64 -9.85 -9.18
CA ASN A 37 5.04 -9.55 -9.47
C ASN A 37 5.93 -9.54 -8.22
N ALA A 38 5.47 -10.11 -7.11
CA ALA A 38 6.32 -10.26 -5.93
C ALA A 38 7.51 -11.20 -6.25
N PRO A 39 8.71 -10.96 -5.68
CA PRO A 39 9.85 -11.80 -5.97
C PRO A 39 9.62 -13.23 -5.48
N VAL A 40 9.86 -14.19 -6.37
CA VAL A 40 9.69 -15.62 -6.07
C VAL A 40 10.94 -16.13 -5.36
N VAL A 41 10.92 -16.08 -4.03
CA VAL A 41 11.98 -16.59 -3.17
C VAL A 41 11.42 -17.54 -2.13
N THR A 42 12.30 -18.32 -1.49
CA THR A 42 11.88 -19.31 -0.49
C THR A 42 11.23 -18.69 0.75
N ARG A 43 11.76 -17.56 1.25
CA ARG A 43 11.25 -16.87 2.43
C ARG A 43 11.82 -15.45 2.54
N PHE A 44 10.96 -14.47 2.80
CA PHE A 44 11.35 -13.16 3.33
C PHE A 44 11.39 -13.19 4.86
N ASN A 45 12.41 -12.56 5.44
CA ASN A 45 12.53 -12.45 6.90
C ASN A 45 11.91 -11.17 7.44
N ASP A 46 11.89 -10.10 6.64
CA ASP A 46 11.35 -8.81 7.04
C ASP A 46 10.97 -7.95 5.83
N ILE A 47 10.09 -6.97 6.07
CA ILE A 47 9.62 -5.99 5.09
C ILE A 47 9.34 -4.66 5.79
N GLN A 48 9.76 -3.56 5.19
CA GLN A 48 9.47 -2.22 5.68
C GLN A 48 9.03 -1.31 4.54
N PHE A 49 8.04 -0.46 4.82
CA PHE A 49 7.65 0.65 3.97
C PHE A 49 8.01 1.98 4.65
N LEU A 50 8.65 2.89 3.91
CA LEU A 50 8.90 4.27 4.37
C LEU A 50 7.66 5.15 4.19
N ASN A 51 6.89 4.89 3.15
CA ASN A 51 5.61 5.50 2.85
C ASN A 51 4.74 4.51 2.06
N GLU A 52 3.57 4.92 1.57
CA GLU A 52 2.64 4.07 0.85
C GLU A 52 3.19 3.46 -0.47
N ASN A 53 4.28 4.02 -1.01
CA ASN A 53 4.87 3.59 -2.28
C ASN A 53 6.23 2.91 -2.10
N LEU A 54 7.11 3.47 -1.26
CA LEU A 54 8.49 3.02 -1.13
C LEU A 54 8.64 1.95 -0.07
N GLY A 55 9.06 0.74 -0.49
CA GLY A 55 9.25 -0.39 0.42
C GLY A 55 10.44 -1.28 0.07
N TRP A 56 10.93 -2.02 1.08
CA TRP A 56 12.02 -2.97 0.97
C TRP A 56 11.70 -4.28 1.66
N ALA A 57 12.09 -5.39 1.05
CA ALA A 57 11.93 -6.74 1.60
C ALA A 57 13.27 -7.48 1.56
N VAL A 58 13.59 -8.19 2.65
CA VAL A 58 14.85 -8.91 2.77
C VAL A 58 14.64 -10.42 2.83
N LYS A 59 15.43 -11.12 2.03
CA LYS A 59 15.53 -12.58 2.08
C LYS A 59 16.63 -12.96 3.07
N GLY A 60 16.36 -14.03 3.83
CA GLY A 60 17.35 -14.65 4.71
C GLY A 60 18.55 -15.21 3.93
N LEU A 61 18.51 -16.50 3.62
CA LEU A 61 19.66 -17.17 2.99
C LEU A 61 19.89 -16.64 1.56
N GLY A 62 21.12 -16.20 1.29
CA GLY A 62 21.52 -15.62 0.01
C GLY A 62 21.53 -14.08 0.00
N GLY A 63 21.17 -13.44 1.12
CA GLY A 63 21.40 -12.02 1.36
C GLY A 63 20.84 -11.09 0.29
N GLN A 64 19.57 -11.27 -0.09
CA GLN A 64 18.93 -10.46 -1.13
C GLN A 64 18.06 -9.36 -0.51
N ILE A 65 18.17 -8.13 -1.02
CA ILE A 65 17.31 -6.99 -0.69
C ILE A 65 16.56 -6.58 -1.95
N TYR A 66 15.23 -6.57 -1.86
CA TYR A 66 14.33 -6.13 -2.91
C TYR A 66 13.71 -4.79 -2.55
N HIS A 67 13.44 -3.96 -3.54
CA HIS A 67 12.81 -2.66 -3.40
C HIS A 67 11.58 -2.56 -4.30
N THR A 68 10.54 -1.89 -3.83
CA THR A 68 9.37 -1.49 -4.60
C THR A 68 9.23 0.04 -4.56
N PRO A 69 9.09 0.70 -5.72
CA PRO A 69 8.78 2.13 -5.80
C PRO A 69 7.27 2.43 -5.86
N ASP A 70 6.41 1.42 -5.89
CA ASP A 70 5.00 1.50 -6.28
C ASP A 70 4.05 0.71 -5.36
N GLY A 71 4.39 0.59 -4.08
CA GLY A 71 3.50 0.02 -3.07
C GLY A 71 3.45 -1.52 -3.09
N GLY A 72 4.37 -2.16 -3.83
CA GLY A 72 4.48 -3.60 -3.98
C GLY A 72 3.95 -4.13 -5.31
N ASP A 73 3.52 -3.27 -6.23
CA ASP A 73 3.05 -3.68 -7.56
C ASP A 73 4.20 -4.23 -8.43
N SER A 74 5.42 -3.72 -8.23
CA SER A 74 6.67 -4.22 -8.81
C SER A 74 7.80 -4.24 -7.79
N TRP A 75 8.73 -5.20 -7.96
CA TRP A 75 9.88 -5.38 -7.08
C TRP A 75 11.16 -5.61 -7.87
N GLU A 76 12.22 -4.92 -7.48
CA GLU A 76 13.54 -5.00 -8.10
C GLU A 76 14.61 -5.44 -7.10
N LEU A 77 15.51 -6.32 -7.52
CA LEU A 77 16.66 -6.73 -6.70
C LEU A 77 17.70 -5.60 -6.69
N GLN A 78 17.94 -5.01 -5.51
CA GLN A 78 18.93 -3.93 -5.35
C GLN A 78 20.27 -4.43 -4.80
N PHE A 79 20.26 -5.51 -4.02
CA PHE A 79 21.45 -6.05 -3.39
C PHE A 79 21.38 -7.56 -3.27
N GLU A 80 22.52 -8.23 -3.48
CA GLU A 80 22.67 -9.67 -3.27
C GLU A 80 24.07 -9.98 -2.73
N GLN A 81 24.13 -10.76 -1.65
CA GLN A 81 25.36 -11.31 -1.12
C GLN A 81 25.13 -12.73 -0.62
N SER A 82 25.60 -13.71 -1.39
CA SER A 82 25.25 -15.13 -1.22
C SER A 82 25.62 -15.74 0.13
N GLU A 83 26.63 -15.20 0.82
CA GLU A 83 27.08 -15.67 2.15
C GLU A 83 26.40 -14.94 3.31
N THR A 84 25.53 -13.98 3.03
CA THR A 84 24.85 -13.17 4.04
C THR A 84 23.47 -13.72 4.36
N HIS A 85 23.02 -13.48 5.59
CA HIS A 85 21.70 -13.88 6.06
C HIS A 85 20.99 -12.74 6.81
N PHE A 86 20.22 -11.92 6.08
CA PHE A 86 19.45 -10.82 6.67
C PHE A 86 18.23 -11.34 7.43
N ARG A 87 18.10 -10.93 8.68
CA ARG A 87 16.96 -11.17 9.58
C ARG A 87 16.01 -9.99 9.61
N SER A 88 16.50 -8.76 9.47
CA SER A 88 15.67 -7.56 9.46
C SER A 88 16.21 -6.47 8.56
N VAL A 89 15.37 -5.48 8.28
CA VAL A 89 15.72 -4.30 7.48
C VAL A 89 15.15 -3.03 8.10
N GLY A 90 15.93 -1.95 8.03
CA GLY A 90 15.57 -0.64 8.55
C GLY A 90 16.11 0.48 7.69
N PHE A 91 15.26 1.18 6.96
CA PHE A 91 15.55 2.39 6.21
C PHE A 91 15.14 3.63 6.99
N PHE A 92 15.99 4.66 6.94
CA PHE A 92 15.75 5.99 7.50
C PHE A 92 15.21 6.94 6.44
N ASP A 93 15.67 6.77 5.21
CA ASP A 93 15.23 7.47 4.00
C ASP A 93 15.43 6.55 2.78
N GLU A 94 15.11 7.05 1.58
CA GLU A 94 15.16 6.27 0.35
C GLU A 94 16.57 5.79 -0.06
N LEU A 95 17.63 6.42 0.48
CA LEU A 95 19.03 6.14 0.14
C LEU A 95 19.80 5.48 1.28
N ASN A 96 19.32 5.59 2.52
CA ASN A 96 20.04 5.20 3.73
C ASN A 96 19.24 4.20 4.57
N GLY A 97 19.82 3.02 4.78
CA GLY A 97 19.27 1.96 5.63
C GLY A 97 20.31 0.97 6.13
N LEU A 98 19.86 0.02 6.95
CA LEU A 98 20.65 -1.04 7.57
C LEU A 98 19.92 -2.38 7.45
N GLY A 99 20.68 -3.44 7.18
CA GLY A 99 20.22 -4.83 7.28
C GLY A 99 21.01 -5.56 8.37
N TRP A 100 20.32 -6.37 9.17
CA TRP A 100 20.91 -7.12 10.31
C TRP A 100 20.69 -8.62 10.15
#